data_AF-A0AAV5T671-F1
#
_entry.id   AF-A0AAV5T671-F1
#
_cell.length_a   1.000
_cell.length_b   1.000
_cell.length_c   1.000
_cell.angle_alpha   90.00
_cell.angle_beta   90.00
_cell.angle_gamma   90.00
#
_symmetry.space_group_name_H-M   'P 1'
#
loop_
_entity.id
_entity.type
_entity.pdbx_description
1 polymer ?
#
loop_
_entity_poly.entity_id
_entity_poly.type
_entity_poly.pdbx_seq_one_letter_code
_entity_poly.pdbx_strand_id
1 'polypeptide(L)'
;IMNAFIFIVLLFSSTVPGVVSEEWSEWTLTPNSPCSDVCGYCGVRVTAVRTCHTLMKCSGIAQKYEECAPKMCPFPRKTCCAGYVKGVPGPQFECVAATATLAAKTKLT
;
A
#
# COMPACT_ATOMS: atom_id res chain seq x y z
N ILE A 1 -26.23 52.13 -39.40
CA ILE A 1 -26.19 52.53 -37.97
C ILE A 1 -26.11 51.24 -37.17
N MET A 2 -24.91 50.98 -36.63
CA MET A 2 -24.45 49.70 -36.08
C MET A 2 -24.90 49.59 -34.63
N ASN A 3 -25.90 48.74 -34.36
CA ASN A 3 -26.40 48.50 -33.01
C ASN A 3 -25.48 47.47 -32.35
N ALA A 4 -24.42 47.96 -31.71
CA ALA A 4 -23.39 47.17 -31.10
C ALA A 4 -23.94 46.42 -29.88
N PHE A 5 -24.19 45.12 -30.05
CA PHE A 5 -24.29 44.17 -28.96
C PHE A 5 -22.99 44.22 -28.16
N ILE A 6 -23.02 44.88 -27.01
CA ILE A 6 -21.93 44.87 -26.03
C ILE A 6 -21.89 43.46 -25.44
N PHE A 7 -21.20 42.55 -26.13
CA PHE A 7 -20.68 41.31 -25.57
C PHE A 7 -19.65 41.69 -24.51
N ILE A 8 -20.08 41.84 -23.26
CA ILE A 8 -19.17 41.82 -22.12
C ILE A 8 -18.70 40.36 -21.98
N VAL A 9 -17.72 39.99 -22.81
CA VAL A 9 -16.90 38.81 -22.57
C VAL A 9 -16.11 39.13 -21.30
N LEU A 10 -16.64 38.68 -20.17
CA LEU A 10 -15.88 38.61 -18.93
C LEU A 10 -14.72 37.66 -19.18
N LEU A 11 -13.57 38.22 -19.56
CA LEU A 11 -12.27 37.59 -19.47
C LEU A 11 -11.97 37.40 -17.97
N PHE A 12 -12.65 36.45 -17.33
CA PHE A 12 -12.12 35.82 -16.14
C PHE A 12 -10.91 35.00 -16.59
N SER A 13 -9.75 35.65 -16.64
CA SER A 13 -8.47 34.96 -16.53
C SER A 13 -8.44 34.34 -15.14
N SER A 14 -9.09 33.18 -14.98
CA SER A 14 -8.88 32.31 -13.83
C SER A 14 -7.46 31.77 -13.99
N THR A 15 -6.49 32.51 -13.48
CA THR A 15 -5.24 31.89 -13.05
C THR A 15 -5.61 30.99 -11.90
N VAL A 16 -6.05 29.77 -12.20
CA VAL A 16 -6.09 28.72 -11.20
C VAL A 16 -4.63 28.59 -10.77
N PRO A 17 -4.27 28.90 -9.51
CA PRO A 17 -2.96 28.54 -9.02
C PRO A 17 -2.91 27.02 -9.16
N GLY A 18 -2.15 26.54 -10.15
CA GLY A 18 -1.95 25.12 -10.33
C GLY A 18 -1.45 24.59 -9.00
N VAL A 19 -2.15 23.61 -8.42
CA VAL A 19 -1.65 22.91 -7.26
C VAL A 19 -0.43 22.12 -7.75
N VAL A 20 0.74 22.73 -7.66
CA VAL A 20 2.01 22.03 -7.90
C VAL A 20 2.24 21.18 -6.67
N SER A 21 1.80 19.93 -6.69
CA SER A 21 2.28 18.95 -5.73
C SER A 21 3.73 18.64 -6.10
N GLU A 22 4.65 18.85 -5.17
CA GLU A 22 6.05 18.50 -5.39
C GLU A 22 6.16 17.00 -5.68
N GLU A 23 7.05 16.64 -6.60
CA GLU A 23 7.24 15.24 -6.98
C GLU A 23 8.04 14.52 -5.90
N TRP A 24 7.66 13.26 -5.66
CA TRP A 24 8.45 12.38 -4.82
C TRP A 24 9.74 11.96 -5.52
N SER A 25 10.78 11.65 -4.75
CA SER A 25 11.90 10.88 -5.30
C SER A 25 11.44 9.51 -5.82
N GLU A 26 12.27 8.91 -6.66
CA GLU A 26 12.14 7.50 -7.00
C GLU A 26 12.11 6.61 -5.76
N TRP A 27 11.42 5.47 -5.89
CA TRP A 27 11.36 4.48 -4.84
C TRP A 27 12.71 3.76 -4.71
N THR A 28 13.26 3.77 -3.50
CA THR A 28 14.44 2.98 -3.14
C THR A 28 13.99 1.71 -2.43
N LEU A 29 14.31 0.54 -3.00
CA LEU A 29 14.01 -0.75 -2.38
C LEU A 29 14.79 -0.93 -1.08
N THR A 30 14.17 -1.56 -0.09
CA THR A 30 14.80 -1.90 1.19
C THR A 30 14.94 -3.41 1.34
N PRO A 31 15.82 -4.05 0.54
CA PRO A 31 16.06 -5.47 0.67
C PRO A 31 16.59 -5.77 2.08
N ASN A 32 16.11 -6.85 2.68
CA ASN A 32 16.47 -7.28 4.03
C ASN A 32 15.97 -6.38 5.18
N SER A 33 14.96 -5.53 4.96
CA SER A 33 14.26 -4.89 6.08
C SER A 33 13.79 -5.96 7.08
N PRO A 34 14.08 -5.80 8.39
CA PRO A 34 13.65 -6.75 9.39
C PRO A 34 12.12 -6.80 9.44
N CYS A 35 11.59 -8.00 9.70
CA CYS A 35 10.17 -8.16 10.02
C CYS A 35 9.92 -7.70 11.46
N SER A 36 8.86 -6.94 11.70
CA SER A 36 8.51 -6.47 13.05
C SER A 36 8.07 -7.59 14.00
N ASP A 37 7.83 -8.79 13.47
CA ASP A 37 7.53 -10.01 14.22
C ASP A 37 8.19 -11.21 13.51
N VAL A 38 8.23 -12.36 14.17
CA VAL A 38 8.98 -13.53 13.72
C VAL A 38 8.09 -14.72 13.32
N CYS A 39 6.77 -14.57 13.42
CA CYS A 39 5.83 -15.64 13.08
C CYS A 39 4.42 -15.14 12.71
N GLY A 40 3.62 -16.04 12.17
CA GLY A 40 2.17 -15.96 12.07
C GLY A 40 1.63 -14.99 11.04
N TYR A 41 2.47 -14.42 10.18
CA TYR A 41 2.13 -13.19 9.43
C TYR A 41 1.69 -12.03 10.34
N CYS A 42 2.24 -11.96 11.55
CA CYS A 42 1.92 -10.90 12.50
C CYS A 42 2.81 -9.65 12.33
N GLY A 43 3.91 -9.78 11.59
CA GLY A 43 4.87 -8.71 11.38
C GLY A 43 4.71 -8.06 10.01
N VAL A 44 5.15 -6.81 9.93
CA VAL A 44 5.33 -6.08 8.68
C VAL A 44 6.77 -5.67 8.51
N ARG A 45 7.20 -5.49 7.27
CA ARG A 45 8.50 -4.90 6.93
C ARG A 45 8.36 -3.86 5.85
N VAL A 46 9.30 -2.92 5.81
CA VAL A 46 9.37 -1.91 4.76
C VAL A 46 9.97 -2.56 3.52
N THR A 47 9.35 -2.37 2.36
CA THR A 47 9.85 -2.89 1.07
C THR A 47 10.44 -1.83 0.18
N ALA A 48 10.00 -0.58 0.34
CA ALA A 48 10.58 0.56 -0.34
C ALA A 48 10.30 1.86 0.42
N VAL A 49 11.21 2.81 0.28
CA VAL A 49 11.11 4.17 0.80
C VAL A 49 11.30 5.19 -0.30
N ARG A 50 10.70 6.36 -0.16
CA ARG A 50 10.96 7.53 -1.01
C ARG A 50 10.98 8.78 -0.14
N THR A 51 11.61 9.82 -0.66
CA THR A 51 11.78 11.09 0.06
C THR A 51 11.10 12.22 -0.71
N CYS A 52 10.64 13.22 0.03
CA CYS A 52 10.10 14.43 -0.56
C CYS A 52 11.15 15.53 -0.46
N HIS A 53 11.45 16.21 -1.57
CA HIS A 53 12.47 17.26 -1.58
C HIS A 53 12.10 18.41 -0.62
N THR A 54 10.83 18.82 -0.64
CA THR A 54 10.30 19.84 0.28
C THR A 54 9.32 19.19 1.26
N LEU A 55 9.66 19.19 2.55
CA LEU A 55 8.83 18.61 3.61
C LEU A 55 7.36 19.10 3.51
N MET A 56 6.41 18.18 3.66
CA MET A 56 4.97 18.44 3.63
C MET A 56 4.39 18.93 2.28
N LYS A 57 5.17 18.93 1.19
CA LYS A 57 4.67 19.31 -0.15
C LYS A 57 4.32 18.14 -1.07
N CYS A 58 4.76 16.93 -0.73
CA CYS A 58 4.36 15.72 -1.44
C CYS A 58 3.17 15.05 -0.75
N SER A 59 2.19 14.58 -1.53
CA SER A 59 1.02 13.86 -1.03
C SER A 59 1.19 12.34 -1.14
N GLY A 60 0.63 11.59 -0.18
CA GLY A 60 0.64 10.13 -0.16
C GLY A 60 1.73 9.52 0.72
N ILE A 61 1.89 8.20 0.61
CA ILE A 61 2.77 7.43 1.50
C ILE A 61 4.25 7.61 1.13
N ALA A 62 5.11 7.67 2.15
CA ALA A 62 6.57 7.70 1.98
C ALA A 62 7.21 6.30 2.03
N GLN A 63 6.48 5.30 2.51
CA GLN A 63 6.97 3.94 2.71
C GLN A 63 5.95 2.91 2.22
N LYS A 64 6.45 1.85 1.60
CA LYS A 64 5.66 0.65 1.28
C LYS A 64 5.96 -0.43 2.30
N TYR A 65 4.93 -1.20 2.64
CA TYR A 65 5.01 -2.29 3.61
C TYR A 65 4.48 -3.58 3.01
N GLU A 66 4.96 -4.69 3.55
CA GLU A 66 4.38 -6.01 3.32
C GLU A 66 4.35 -6.84 4.61
N GLU A 67 3.41 -7.77 4.70
CA GLU A 67 3.35 -8.75 5.79
C GLU A 67 4.44 -9.81 5.61
N CYS A 68 5.01 -10.28 6.71
CA CYS A 68 6.15 -11.18 6.70
C CYS A 68 6.10 -12.20 7.83
N ALA A 69 7.05 -13.14 7.80
CA ALA A 69 7.17 -14.28 8.74
C ALA A 69 5.98 -15.26 8.69
N PRO A 70 5.87 -16.07 7.61
CA PRO A 70 4.78 -17.03 7.42
C PRO A 70 4.77 -18.19 8.43
N LYS A 71 5.91 -18.50 9.06
CA LYS A 71 6.04 -19.59 10.01
C LYS A 71 5.03 -19.44 11.15
N MET A 72 4.30 -20.51 11.48
CA MET A 72 3.30 -20.49 12.55
C MET A 72 3.88 -20.04 13.91
N CYS A 73 3.14 -19.22 14.64
CA CYS A 73 3.50 -18.85 16.00
C CYS A 73 3.27 -20.02 16.98
N PRO A 74 4.17 -20.23 17.95
CA PRO A 74 3.97 -21.19 19.02
C PRO A 74 2.94 -20.68 20.05
N PHE A 75 2.35 -21.63 20.78
CA PHE A 75 1.55 -21.32 21.97
C PHE A 75 2.38 -20.49 22.98
N PRO A 76 1.78 -19.51 23.70
CA PRO A 76 0.36 -19.18 23.82
C PRO A 76 -0.18 -18.17 22.80
N ARG A 77 0.64 -17.75 21.85
CA ARG A 77 0.21 -16.78 20.83
C ARG A 77 -0.80 -17.42 19.89
N LYS A 78 -1.65 -16.60 19.28
CA LYS A 78 -2.46 -17.04 18.13
C LYS A 78 -1.52 -17.57 17.05
N THR A 79 -1.77 -18.78 16.57
CA THR A 79 -0.88 -19.46 15.62
C THR A 79 -0.68 -18.66 14.32
N CYS A 80 -1.75 -18.03 13.83
CA CYS A 80 -1.74 -17.12 12.69
C CYS A 80 -2.47 -15.82 13.06
N CYS A 81 -2.01 -14.69 12.53
CA CYS A 81 -2.64 -13.40 12.71
C CYS A 81 -3.89 -13.22 11.83
N ALA A 82 -4.64 -12.14 12.06
CA ALA A 82 -5.91 -11.89 11.37
C ALA A 82 -5.72 -11.87 9.84
N GLY A 83 -6.67 -12.44 9.11
CA GLY A 83 -6.56 -12.62 7.65
C GLY A 83 -5.82 -13.89 7.23
N TYR A 84 -5.15 -14.57 8.16
CA TYR A 84 -4.38 -15.79 7.91
C TYR A 84 -4.89 -16.99 8.68
N VAL A 85 -4.77 -18.17 8.07
CA VAL A 85 -5.14 -19.46 8.66
C VAL A 85 -4.02 -20.47 8.48
N LYS A 86 -4.08 -21.57 9.22
CA LYS A 86 -3.11 -22.67 9.07
C LYS A 86 -3.26 -23.32 7.70
N GLY A 87 -2.16 -23.48 6.99
CA GLY A 87 -2.11 -24.15 5.70
C GLY A 87 -0.77 -24.84 5.46
N VAL A 88 -0.68 -25.49 4.30
CA VAL A 88 0.50 -26.24 3.87
C VAL A 88 0.76 -25.88 2.40
N PRO A 89 1.29 -24.67 2.11
CA PRO A 89 1.57 -24.25 0.74
C PRO A 89 2.74 -25.03 0.09
N GLY A 90 3.53 -25.74 0.90
CA GLY A 90 4.66 -26.57 0.49
C GLY A 90 4.84 -27.76 1.45
N PRO A 91 6.06 -28.15 1.84
CA PRO A 91 6.27 -29.30 2.72
C PRO A 91 6.06 -29.01 4.22
N GLN A 92 5.83 -27.74 4.60
CA GLN A 92 5.75 -27.31 6.00
C GLN A 92 4.43 -26.60 6.30
N PHE A 93 4.08 -26.61 7.59
CA PHE A 93 2.95 -25.87 8.12
C PHE A 93 3.29 -24.38 8.24
N GLU A 94 2.57 -23.57 7.48
CA GLU A 94 2.70 -22.12 7.48
C GLU A 94 1.32 -21.46 7.59
N CYS A 95 1.32 -20.19 7.96
CA CYS A 95 0.14 -19.37 7.83
C CYS A 95 -0.05 -19.00 6.37
N VAL A 96 -1.27 -19.10 5.86
CA VAL A 96 -1.64 -18.76 4.48
C VAL A 96 -2.85 -17.83 4.50
N ALA A 97 -3.01 -17.01 3.47
CA ALA A 97 -4.17 -16.12 3.37
C ALA A 97 -5.47 -16.93 3.44
N ALA A 98 -6.40 -16.50 4.29
CA ALA A 98 -7.69 -17.19 4.48
C ALA A 98 -8.45 -17.34 3.16
N THR A 99 -8.38 -16.33 2.29
CA THR A 99 -8.98 -16.32 0.95
C THR A 99 -8.43 -17.44 0.04
N ALA A 100 -7.13 -17.73 0.11
CA ALA A 100 -6.54 -18.82 -0.67
C ALA A 100 -7.12 -20.19 -0.26
N THR A 101 -7.42 -20.38 1.03
CA THR A 101 -8.05 -21.62 1.51
C THR A 101 -9.51 -21.76 1.10
N LEU A 102 -10.25 -20.65 1.04
CA LEU A 102 -11.63 -20.64 0.55
C LEU A 102 -11.69 -21.01 -0.93
N ALA A 103 -10.80 -20.44 -1.75
CA ALA A 103 -10.70 -20.76 -3.17
C ALA A 103 -10.37 -22.26 -3.41
N ALA A 104 -9.50 -22.84 -2.58
CA ALA A 104 -9.17 -24.26 -2.65
C ALA A 104 -10.37 -25.16 -2.33
N LYS A 105 -11.18 -24.82 -1.32
CA LYS A 105 -12.40 -25.59 -0.97
C LYS A 105 -13.48 -25.53 -2.05
N THR A 106 -13.59 -24.41 -2.78
CA THR A 106 -14.52 -24.28 -3.91
C THR A 106 -14.05 -24.98 -5.19
N LYS A 107 -12.81 -25.49 -5.22
CA LYS A 107 -12.21 -26.25 -6.34
C LYS A 107 -12.14 -27.76 -6.10
N LEU A 108 -12.98 -28.28 -5.21
CA LEU A 108 -13.14 -29.73 -5.05
C LEU A 108 -13.92 -30.28 -6.26
N THR A 109 -13.18 -30.77 -7.26
CA THR A 109 -13.67 -31.69 -8.32
C THR A 109 -13.43 -33.13 -7.92
#